data_AF-A0A381Y7C4-F1
#
_entry.id   AF-A0A381Y7C4-F1
#
_cell.length_a   1.000
_cell.length_b   1.000
_cell.length_c   1.000
_cell.angle_alpha   90.00
_cell.angle_beta   90.00
_cell.angle_gamma   90.00
#
_symmetry.space_group_name_H-M   'P 1'
#
loop_
_entity.id
_entity.type
_entity.pdbx_description
1 polymer ?
#
loop_
_entity_poly.entity_id
_entity_poly.type
_entity_poly.pdbx_seq_one_letter_code
_entity_poly.pdbx_strand_id
1 'polypeptide(L)'
;MVVHVYRRCLLADRLDDVVVATDSEEIRSVVEAHGGSAVMTRSDHANGTERIAEAAESLESEIVVNVFGDEALVMPDSIDAVVAALHDDASVNVGILVNPFTTRNSPGDIKVVLDDRGDVMYLSRSDIPSNARTADAPMLKAYHIVPFRREFLLEYATWPAGRLETVEFHEHLRILERGHSIRAVEVESSAVSVDTLDDLEYVRRLMVSDPVFEQYKDRPVGG
;
A
#
# COMPACT_ATOMS: atom_id res chain seq x y z
N MET A 1 11.16 11.82 2.18
CA MET A 1 10.52 10.57 1.74
C MET A 1 9.02 10.77 1.61
N VAL A 2 8.29 10.98 2.71
CA VAL A 2 6.82 11.21 2.70
C VAL A 2 6.34 12.24 1.67
N VAL A 3 7.06 13.35 1.49
CA VAL A 3 6.72 14.37 0.48
C VAL A 3 6.80 13.84 -0.96
N HIS A 4 7.73 12.92 -1.26
CA HIS A 4 7.78 12.27 -2.58
C HIS A 4 6.57 11.36 -2.79
N VAL A 5 6.21 10.56 -1.78
CA VAL A 5 5.01 9.71 -1.82
C VAL A 5 3.78 10.57 -2.07
N TYR A 6 3.58 11.60 -1.25
CA TYR A 6 2.47 12.55 -1.38
C TYR A 6 2.37 13.15 -2.79
N ARG A 7 3.48 13.67 -3.32
CA ARG A 7 3.51 14.27 -4.67
C ARG A 7 3.23 13.27 -5.78
N ARG A 8 3.63 12.01 -5.62
CA ARG A 8 3.35 10.95 -6.60
C ARG A 8 1.89 10.51 -6.53
N CYS A 9 1.30 10.42 -5.34
CA CYS A 9 -0.15 10.17 -5.22
C CYS A 9 -0.97 11.26 -5.92
N LEU A 10 -0.58 12.53 -5.82
CA LEU A 10 -1.25 13.64 -6.53
C LEU A 10 -1.18 13.56 -8.06
N LEU A 11 -0.36 12.68 -8.63
CA LEU A 11 -0.28 12.45 -10.07
C LEU A 11 -1.20 11.32 -10.54
N ALA A 12 -1.86 10.59 -9.63
CA ALA A 12 -2.81 9.54 -9.98
C ALA A 12 -4.13 10.16 -10.45
N ASP A 13 -4.69 9.66 -11.55
CA ASP A 13 -5.89 10.24 -12.18
C ASP A 13 -7.18 9.90 -11.40
N ARG A 14 -7.16 8.86 -10.57
CA ARG A 14 -8.34 8.34 -9.85
C ARG A 14 -8.37 8.71 -8.36
N LEU A 15 -7.53 9.64 -7.93
CA LEU A 15 -7.58 10.20 -6.58
C LEU A 15 -8.16 11.60 -6.60
N ASP A 16 -9.28 11.80 -5.89
CA ASP A 16 -9.90 13.12 -5.74
C ASP A 16 -9.15 14.01 -4.73
N ASP A 17 -8.53 13.40 -3.72
CA ASP A 17 -7.79 14.08 -2.67
C ASP A 17 -6.68 13.17 -2.10
N VAL A 18 -5.64 13.79 -1.53
CA VAL A 18 -4.51 13.10 -0.88
C VAL A 18 -4.20 13.76 0.45
N VAL A 19 -4.09 12.94 1.48
CA VAL A 19 -3.82 13.38 2.86
C VAL A 19 -2.82 12.45 3.53
N VAL A 20 -1.91 13.01 4.32
CA VAL A 20 -0.95 12.25 5.14
C VAL A 20 -1.52 12.04 6.53
N ALA A 21 -1.83 10.79 6.90
CA ALA A 21 -2.19 10.43 8.27
C ALA A 21 -0.92 10.20 9.11
N THR A 22 -0.74 10.95 10.20
CA THR A 22 0.46 10.87 11.04
C THR A 22 0.16 11.15 12.51
N ASP A 23 0.97 10.66 13.43
CA ASP A 23 0.96 11.03 14.86
C ASP A 23 2.09 12.03 15.21
N SER A 24 2.92 12.39 14.23
CA SER A 24 4.09 13.24 14.41
C SER A 24 3.86 14.65 13.89
N GLU A 25 3.99 15.63 14.79
CA GLU A 25 3.97 17.06 14.45
C GLU A 25 5.12 17.45 13.51
N GLU A 26 6.26 16.75 13.56
CA GLU A 26 7.37 16.97 12.63
C GLU A 26 6.97 16.57 11.20
N ILE A 27 6.38 15.38 11.04
CA ILE A 27 5.89 14.90 9.73
C ILE A 27 4.82 15.85 9.20
N ARG A 28 3.85 16.23 10.03
CA ARG A 28 2.82 17.21 9.68
C ARG A 28 3.42 18.51 9.18
N SER A 29 4.34 19.09 9.96
CA SER A 29 5.00 20.36 9.63
C SER A 29 5.73 20.28 8.29
N VAL A 30 6.43 19.16 8.02
CA VAL A 30 7.11 18.94 6.74
C VAL A 30 6.12 18.84 5.59
N VAL A 31 5.01 18.11 5.75
CA VAL A 31 3.99 17.94 4.71
C VAL A 31 3.30 19.29 4.40
N GLU A 32 2.86 20.02 5.42
CA GLU A 32 2.22 21.33 5.28
C GLU A 32 3.19 22.37 4.67
N ALA A 33 4.47 22.35 5.07
CA ALA A 33 5.51 23.20 4.47
C ALA A 33 5.78 22.89 3.00
N HIS A 34 5.34 21.72 2.51
CA HIS A 34 5.38 21.33 1.10
C HIS A 34 4.00 21.35 0.43
N GLY A 35 3.01 22.00 1.06
CA GLY A 35 1.69 22.27 0.50
C GLY A 35 0.77 21.06 0.53
N GLY A 36 1.12 20.04 1.30
CA GLY A 36 0.29 18.89 1.52
C GLY A 36 -0.67 19.04 2.70
N SER A 37 -1.72 18.23 2.69
CA SER A 37 -2.65 18.07 3.81
C SER A 37 -2.18 16.94 4.71
N ALA A 38 -2.30 17.14 6.03
CA ALA A 38 -1.99 16.10 7.01
C ALA A 38 -3.09 16.04 8.09
N VAL A 39 -3.47 14.82 8.47
CA VAL A 39 -4.43 14.53 9.54
C VAL A 39 -3.67 13.91 10.70
N MET A 40 -3.83 14.50 11.88
CA MET A 40 -3.29 13.95 13.12
C MET A 40 -4.11 12.76 13.56
N THR A 41 -3.42 11.65 13.84
CA THR A 41 -3.99 10.37 14.29
C THR A 41 -3.39 9.99 15.64
N ARG A 42 -4.02 9.05 16.34
CA ARG A 42 -3.48 8.50 17.58
C ARG A 42 -2.14 7.80 17.33
N SER A 43 -1.33 7.75 18.39
CA SER A 43 -0.01 7.11 18.37
C SER A 43 -0.03 5.63 18.77
N ASP A 44 -1.21 5.08 19.09
CA ASP A 44 -1.38 3.73 19.65
C ASP A 44 -2.02 2.73 18.68
N HIS A 45 -2.10 3.06 17.39
CA HIS A 45 -2.56 2.13 16.36
C HIS A 45 -1.60 0.96 16.20
N ALA A 46 -2.14 -0.25 16.04
CA ALA A 46 -1.31 -1.45 15.89
C ALA A 46 -0.66 -1.53 14.50
N ASN A 47 -1.29 -0.92 13.49
CA ASN A 47 -0.88 -1.05 12.10
C ASN A 47 -1.34 0.15 11.24
N GLY A 48 -0.95 0.16 9.97
CA GLY A 48 -1.21 1.27 9.05
C GLY A 48 -2.69 1.35 8.66
N THR A 49 -3.34 0.21 8.48
CA THR A 49 -4.77 0.16 8.11
C THR A 49 -5.67 0.75 9.21
N GLU A 50 -5.39 0.50 10.49
CA GLU A 50 -6.12 1.12 11.61
C GLU A 50 -5.94 2.65 11.67
N ARG A 51 -4.71 3.13 11.37
CA ARG A 51 -4.41 4.56 11.33
C ARG A 51 -5.21 5.28 10.24
N ILE A 52 -5.25 4.72 9.03
CA ILE A 52 -6.02 5.35 7.94
C ILE A 52 -7.53 5.23 8.16
N ALA A 53 -7.99 4.23 8.90
CA ALA A 53 -9.39 4.12 9.29
C ALA A 53 -9.81 5.28 10.19
N GLU A 54 -9.00 5.64 11.20
CA GLU A 54 -9.25 6.84 12.01
C GLU A 54 -9.29 8.11 11.14
N ALA A 55 -8.30 8.30 10.26
CA ALA A 55 -8.28 9.47 9.40
C ALA A 55 -9.55 9.56 8.52
N ALA A 56 -10.02 8.41 8.01
CA ALA A 56 -11.20 8.31 7.16
C ALA A 56 -12.53 8.59 7.89
N GLU A 57 -12.58 8.52 9.23
CA GLU A 57 -13.81 8.84 9.98
C GLU A 57 -14.31 10.25 9.69
N SER A 58 -13.38 11.20 9.54
CA SER A 58 -13.66 12.63 9.31
C SER A 58 -13.75 13.04 7.85
N LEU A 59 -13.43 12.14 6.92
CA LEU A 59 -13.35 12.41 5.49
C LEU A 59 -14.54 11.79 4.76
N GLU A 60 -15.16 12.57 3.87
CA GLU A 60 -16.17 12.07 2.94
C GLU A 60 -15.46 11.39 1.76
N SER A 61 -15.52 10.07 1.70
CA SER A 61 -14.95 9.30 0.58
C SER A 61 -15.72 7.99 0.36
N GLU A 62 -15.72 7.49 -0.88
CA GLU A 62 -16.24 6.16 -1.20
C GLU A 62 -15.14 5.09 -1.02
N ILE A 63 -13.94 5.42 -1.52
CA ILE A 63 -12.76 4.56 -1.50
C ILE A 63 -11.63 5.31 -0.77
N VAL A 64 -10.93 4.60 0.09
CA VAL A 64 -9.72 5.08 0.78
C VAL A 64 -8.55 4.23 0.32
N VAL A 65 -7.52 4.85 -0.22
CA VAL A 65 -6.31 4.13 -0.67
C VAL A 65 -5.20 4.28 0.35
N ASN A 66 -4.79 3.15 0.94
CA ASN A 66 -3.60 3.13 1.78
C ASN A 66 -2.35 3.14 0.89
N VAL A 67 -1.54 4.19 0.98
CA VAL A 67 -0.20 4.28 0.39
C VAL A 67 0.79 4.56 1.51
N PHE A 68 1.70 3.63 1.78
CA PHE A 68 2.64 3.76 2.89
C PHE A 68 3.68 4.86 2.61
N GLY A 69 4.09 5.56 3.66
CA GLY A 69 4.95 6.75 3.57
C GLY A 69 6.41 6.49 3.17
N ASP A 70 6.80 5.22 3.07
CA ASP A 70 8.11 4.69 2.67
C ASP A 70 8.15 4.22 1.20
N GLU A 71 7.03 4.29 0.48
CA GLU A 71 6.91 3.94 -0.95
C GLU A 71 7.34 5.09 -1.88
N ALA A 72 8.58 5.58 -1.71
CA ALA A 72 9.06 6.79 -2.37
C ALA A 72 9.02 6.75 -3.92
N LEU A 73 8.98 5.54 -4.50
CA LEU A 73 8.91 5.31 -5.94
C LEU A 73 7.55 4.80 -6.41
N VAL A 74 6.49 4.99 -5.61
CA VAL A 74 5.12 4.62 -5.99
C VAL A 74 4.77 5.19 -7.37
N MET A 75 4.19 4.33 -8.22
CA MET A 75 3.78 4.71 -9.57
C MET A 75 2.31 5.14 -9.56
N PRO A 76 1.98 6.33 -10.09
CA PRO A 76 0.59 6.80 -10.19
C PRO A 76 -0.33 5.80 -10.89
N ASP A 77 0.11 5.27 -12.03
CA ASP A 77 -0.64 4.27 -12.81
C ASP A 77 -0.97 3.00 -12.00
N SER A 78 -0.12 2.62 -11.04
CA SER A 78 -0.38 1.47 -10.18
C SER A 78 -1.47 1.75 -9.15
N ILE A 79 -1.53 2.98 -8.62
CA ILE A 79 -2.64 3.43 -7.77
C ILE A 79 -3.93 3.39 -8.59
N ASP A 80 -3.91 3.94 -9.80
CA ASP A 80 -5.08 3.97 -10.67
C ASP A 80 -5.58 2.57 -11.04
N ALA A 81 -4.67 1.63 -11.32
CA ALA A 81 -5.00 0.26 -11.64
C ALA A 81 -5.73 -0.45 -10.48
N VAL A 82 -5.27 -0.29 -9.25
CA VAL A 82 -5.90 -0.95 -8.09
C VAL A 82 -7.21 -0.28 -7.69
N VAL A 83 -7.32 1.05 -7.83
CA VAL A 83 -8.58 1.78 -7.62
C VAL A 83 -9.64 1.40 -8.65
N ALA A 84 -9.24 1.21 -9.91
CA ALA A 84 -10.14 0.74 -10.97
C ALA A 84 -10.81 -0.59 -10.62
N ALA A 85 -10.09 -1.53 -9.99
CA ALA A 85 -10.66 -2.82 -9.60
C ALA A 85 -11.84 -2.73 -8.62
N LEU A 86 -11.90 -1.69 -7.78
CA LEU A 86 -13.04 -1.43 -6.89
C LEU A 86 -14.16 -0.69 -7.61
N HIS A 87 -13.86 0.25 -8.50
CA HIS A 87 -14.88 0.95 -9.28
C HIS A 87 -15.60 0.05 -10.27
N ASP A 88 -14.85 -0.83 -10.95
CA ASP A 88 -15.39 -1.69 -11.99
C ASP A 88 -16.22 -2.85 -11.41
N ASP A 89 -16.03 -3.17 -10.11
CA ASP A 89 -16.73 -4.23 -9.41
C ASP A 89 -17.17 -3.78 -8.00
N ALA A 90 -18.45 -3.42 -7.88
CA ALA A 90 -19.05 -2.97 -6.63
C ALA A 90 -19.00 -4.01 -5.49
N SER A 91 -18.79 -5.30 -5.82
CA SER A 91 -18.68 -6.37 -4.82
C SER A 91 -17.29 -6.46 -4.17
N VAL A 92 -16.28 -5.80 -4.76
CA VAL A 92 -14.92 -5.75 -4.21
C VAL A 92 -14.85 -4.68 -3.14
N ASN A 93 -14.57 -5.11 -1.91
CA ASN A 93 -14.39 -4.21 -0.77
C ASN A 93 -12.94 -3.75 -0.57
N VAL A 94 -11.98 -4.56 -1.02
CA VAL A 94 -10.56 -4.32 -0.82
C VAL A 94 -9.76 -4.91 -1.99
N GLY A 95 -8.78 -4.15 -2.45
CA GLY A 95 -7.83 -4.56 -3.48
C GLY A 95 -6.41 -4.57 -2.93
N ILE A 96 -5.50 -5.26 -3.61
CA ILE A 96 -4.07 -5.21 -3.33
C ILE A 96 -3.27 -5.34 -4.63
N LEU A 97 -2.18 -4.59 -4.75
CA LEU A 97 -1.25 -4.77 -5.85
C LEU A 97 -0.37 -5.99 -5.64
N VAL A 98 -0.07 -6.71 -6.71
CA VAL A 98 0.90 -7.81 -6.70
C VAL A 98 1.81 -7.73 -7.92
N ASN A 99 3.02 -8.27 -7.80
CA ASN A 99 3.97 -8.29 -8.91
C ASN A 99 4.79 -9.59 -8.95
N PRO A 100 5.30 -9.99 -10.14
CA PRO A 100 6.23 -11.11 -10.25
C PRO A 100 7.44 -10.95 -9.34
N PHE A 101 7.82 -12.02 -8.66
CA PHE A 101 8.87 -12.02 -7.67
C PHE A 101 9.73 -13.29 -7.73
N THR A 102 11.05 -13.11 -7.66
CA THR A 102 12.02 -14.20 -7.82
C THR A 102 12.90 -14.42 -6.60
N THR A 103 12.99 -13.46 -5.68
CA THR A 103 13.85 -13.57 -4.50
C THR A 103 13.23 -14.52 -3.47
N ARG A 104 14.00 -15.53 -3.06
CA ARG A 104 13.60 -16.54 -2.08
C ARG A 104 14.18 -16.27 -0.71
N ASN A 105 13.53 -16.76 0.33
CA ASN A 105 13.95 -16.58 1.73
C ASN A 105 14.08 -15.10 2.13
N SER A 106 13.25 -14.24 1.55
CA SER A 106 13.14 -12.84 1.96
C SER A 106 11.91 -12.67 2.85
N PRO A 107 12.05 -12.71 4.19
CA PRO A 107 10.91 -12.58 5.10
C PRO A 107 10.36 -11.14 5.16
N GLY A 108 11.08 -10.14 4.65
CA GLY A 108 10.59 -8.77 4.49
C GLY A 108 9.57 -8.63 3.36
N ASP A 109 9.76 -9.40 2.29
CA ASP A 109 8.83 -9.42 1.16
C ASP A 109 7.66 -10.38 1.42
N ILE A 110 6.42 -9.89 1.36
CA ILE A 110 5.23 -10.73 1.54
C ILE A 110 4.90 -11.45 0.23
N LYS A 111 4.99 -12.78 0.24
CA LYS A 111 4.57 -13.58 -0.92
C LYS A 111 3.07 -13.80 -0.87
N VAL A 112 2.47 -13.97 -2.05
CA VAL A 112 1.04 -14.13 -2.22
C VAL A 112 0.73 -15.22 -3.23
N VAL A 113 -0.36 -15.95 -3.00
CA VAL A 113 -0.95 -16.89 -3.96
C VAL A 113 -2.40 -16.51 -4.22
N LEU A 114 -2.82 -16.65 -5.47
CA LEU A 114 -4.14 -16.22 -5.96
C LEU A 114 -4.99 -17.42 -6.40
N ASP A 115 -6.31 -17.26 -6.37
CA ASP A 115 -7.24 -18.18 -7.01
C ASP A 115 -7.41 -17.86 -8.50
N ASP A 116 -8.15 -18.70 -9.24
CA ASP A 116 -8.39 -18.51 -10.68
C ASP A 116 -9.23 -17.25 -11.01
N ARG A 117 -9.81 -16.58 -10.01
CA ARG A 117 -10.53 -15.31 -10.16
C ARG A 117 -9.64 -14.10 -9.89
N GLY A 118 -8.37 -14.33 -9.51
CA GLY A 118 -7.44 -13.28 -9.14
C GLY A 118 -7.66 -12.76 -7.72
N ASP A 119 -8.37 -13.48 -6.86
CA ASP A 119 -8.50 -13.12 -5.45
C ASP A 119 -7.38 -13.77 -4.63
N VAL A 120 -6.90 -13.07 -3.60
CA VAL A 120 -5.86 -13.58 -2.71
C VAL A 120 -6.38 -14.81 -1.95
N MET A 121 -5.66 -15.92 -2.07
CA MET A 121 -5.88 -17.12 -1.26
C MET A 121 -5.11 -17.07 0.06
N TYR A 122 -3.85 -16.60 0.04
CA TYR A 122 -3.02 -16.47 1.24
C TYR A 122 -1.84 -15.52 1.03
N LEU A 123 -1.42 -14.85 2.12
CA LEU A 123 -0.24 -13.98 2.20
C LEU A 123 0.72 -14.55 3.25
N SER A 124 2.03 -14.51 2.98
CA SER A 124 3.01 -15.21 3.82
C SER A 124 4.40 -14.60 3.73
N ARG A 125 5.12 -14.58 4.87
CA ARG A 125 6.58 -14.31 4.90
C ARG A 125 7.41 -15.52 4.45
N SER A 126 6.84 -16.72 4.47
CA SER A 126 7.46 -17.90 3.86
C SER A 126 7.28 -17.89 2.33
N ASP A 127 8.21 -18.51 1.61
CA ASP A 127 8.10 -18.71 0.17
C ASP A 127 6.86 -19.54 -0.18
N ILE A 128 5.96 -18.93 -0.96
CA ILE A 128 4.77 -19.59 -1.51
C ILE A 128 4.63 -19.22 -3.00
N PRO A 129 4.21 -20.18 -3.87
CA PRO A 129 3.96 -21.59 -3.55
C PRO A 129 5.25 -22.37 -3.24
N SER A 130 5.10 -23.53 -2.58
CA SER A 130 6.24 -24.40 -2.26
C SER A 130 6.95 -24.89 -3.52
N ASN A 131 8.29 -24.84 -3.51
CA ASN A 131 9.14 -25.36 -4.58
C ASN A 131 9.59 -26.81 -4.35
N ALA A 132 8.99 -27.53 -3.38
CA ALA A 132 9.44 -28.87 -2.98
C ALA A 132 9.34 -29.93 -4.11
N ARG A 133 8.46 -29.72 -5.09
CA ARG A 133 8.26 -30.61 -6.25
C ARG A 133 8.53 -29.96 -7.60
N THR A 134 8.48 -28.63 -7.65
CA THR A 134 8.71 -27.84 -8.85
C THR A 134 9.76 -26.80 -8.51
N ALA A 135 10.98 -27.01 -9.00
CA ALA A 135 12.05 -26.02 -8.88
C ALA A 135 11.62 -24.71 -9.54
N ASP A 136 12.00 -23.59 -8.94
CA ASP A 136 11.82 -22.25 -9.51
C ASP A 136 10.39 -21.91 -9.93
N ALA A 137 9.39 -22.45 -9.23
CA ALA A 137 8.01 -22.01 -9.40
C ALA A 137 7.92 -20.48 -9.21
N PRO A 138 7.26 -19.75 -10.12
CA PRO A 138 7.13 -18.30 -10.02
C PRO A 138 6.38 -17.93 -8.75
N MET A 139 6.84 -16.86 -8.09
CA MET A 139 6.15 -16.30 -6.93
C MET A 139 5.60 -14.93 -7.30
N LEU A 140 4.58 -14.52 -6.54
CA LEU A 140 4.10 -13.15 -6.53
C LEU A 140 4.46 -12.52 -5.20
N LYS A 141 4.76 -11.22 -5.22
CA LYS A 141 4.90 -10.38 -4.05
C LYS A 141 3.69 -9.46 -3.94
N ALA A 142 3.17 -9.29 -2.72
CA ALA A 142 2.18 -8.27 -2.43
C ALA A 142 2.86 -6.91 -2.22
N TYR A 143 2.31 -5.89 -2.84
CA TYR A 143 2.76 -4.51 -2.76
C TYR A 143 1.74 -3.71 -1.95
N HIS A 144 2.21 -2.94 -0.97
CA HIS A 144 1.38 -2.33 0.07
C HIS A 144 0.66 -1.05 -0.41
N ILE A 145 -0.01 -1.12 -1.57
CA ILE A 145 -0.99 -0.12 -1.99
C ILE A 145 -2.33 -0.80 -2.02
N VAL A 146 -3.20 -0.35 -1.13
CA VAL A 146 -4.38 -1.14 -0.73
C VAL A 146 -5.59 -0.21 -0.69
N PRO A 147 -6.42 -0.20 -1.74
CA PRO A 147 -7.69 0.50 -1.72
C PRO A 147 -8.72 -0.29 -0.93
N PHE A 148 -9.51 0.42 -0.15
CA PHE A 148 -10.64 -0.08 0.61
C PHE A 148 -11.89 0.72 0.28
N ARG A 149 -13.04 0.07 0.21
CA ARG A 149 -14.32 0.78 0.42
C ARG A 149 -14.32 1.35 1.83
N ARG A 150 -14.66 2.63 1.98
CA ARG A 150 -14.59 3.34 3.26
C ARG A 150 -15.35 2.60 4.36
N GLU A 151 -16.57 2.14 4.08
CA GLU A 151 -17.39 1.41 5.05
C GLU A 151 -16.71 0.12 5.54
N PHE A 152 -16.08 -0.63 4.63
CA PHE A 152 -15.34 -1.84 4.96
C PHE A 152 -14.07 -1.55 5.77
N LEU A 153 -13.36 -0.46 5.46
CA LEU A 153 -12.20 0.00 6.24
C LEU A 153 -12.59 0.34 7.69
N LEU A 154 -13.69 1.05 7.87
CA LEU A 154 -14.20 1.39 9.20
C LEU A 154 -14.66 0.15 9.95
N GLU A 155 -15.32 -0.80 9.27
CA GLU A 155 -15.68 -2.09 9.86
C GLU A 155 -14.44 -2.88 10.30
N TYR A 156 -13.42 -2.98 9.44
CA TYR A 156 -12.14 -3.62 9.71
C TYR A 156 -11.50 -3.12 11.01
N ALA A 157 -11.53 -1.81 11.25
CA ALA A 157 -10.93 -1.19 12.43
C ALA A 157 -11.63 -1.58 13.75
N THR A 158 -12.86 -2.10 13.69
CA THR A 158 -13.57 -2.59 14.88
C THR A 158 -13.19 -4.01 15.27
N TRP A 159 -12.49 -4.73 14.39
CA TRP A 159 -12.19 -6.13 14.58
C TRP A 159 -10.97 -6.31 15.51
N PRO A 160 -11.01 -7.26 16.47
CA PRO A 160 -9.79 -7.71 17.13
C PRO A 160 -8.76 -8.22 16.12
N ALA A 161 -7.48 -8.08 16.47
CA ALA A 161 -6.37 -8.61 15.71
C ALA A 161 -6.57 -10.10 15.41
N GLY A 162 -6.27 -10.48 14.17
CA GLY A 162 -6.36 -11.83 13.65
C GLY A 162 -5.25 -12.73 14.20
N ARG A 163 -5.51 -14.04 14.23
CA ARG A 163 -4.51 -15.03 14.65
C ARG A 163 -3.39 -15.13 13.62
N LEU A 164 -3.74 -15.22 12.34
CA LEU A 164 -2.77 -15.27 11.24
C LEU A 164 -2.08 -13.91 11.06
N GLU A 165 -2.82 -12.81 11.18
CA GLU A 165 -2.23 -11.47 11.24
C GLU A 165 -1.11 -11.40 12.30
N THR A 166 -1.36 -11.89 13.51
CA THR A 166 -0.38 -11.84 14.60
C THR A 166 0.84 -12.73 14.32
N VAL A 167 0.64 -13.91 13.74
CA VAL A 167 1.72 -14.87 13.46
C VAL A 167 2.61 -14.41 12.31
N GLU A 168 2.02 -13.93 11.22
CA GLU A 168 2.76 -13.46 10.04
C GLU A 168 3.15 -11.99 10.13
N PHE A 169 2.64 -11.26 11.13
CA PHE A 169 2.79 -9.81 11.28
C PHE A 169 2.37 -9.10 9.97
N HIS A 170 1.13 -9.36 9.54
CA HIS A 170 0.57 -8.81 8.30
C HIS A 170 -0.95 -8.57 8.41
N GLU A 171 -1.33 -7.30 8.42
CA GLU A 171 -2.67 -6.80 8.74
C GLU A 171 -3.78 -7.34 7.83
N HIS A 172 -3.51 -7.53 6.52
CA HIS A 172 -4.51 -8.01 5.57
C HIS A 172 -4.94 -9.47 5.79
N LEU A 173 -4.20 -10.25 6.57
CA LEU A 173 -4.64 -11.61 6.93
C LEU A 173 -5.89 -11.58 7.81
N ARG A 174 -6.12 -10.52 8.59
CA ARG A 174 -7.36 -10.33 9.38
C ARG A 174 -8.61 -10.35 8.49
N ILE A 175 -8.50 -9.82 7.27
CA ILE A 175 -9.57 -9.81 6.26
C ILE A 175 -9.90 -11.24 5.81
N LEU A 176 -8.86 -11.99 5.43
CA LEU A 176 -9.02 -13.39 5.00
C LEU A 176 -9.53 -14.29 6.13
N GLU A 177 -9.07 -14.07 7.37
CA GLU A 177 -9.53 -14.81 8.56
C GLU A 177 -11.02 -14.64 8.83
N ARG A 178 -11.61 -13.52 8.41
CA ARG A 178 -13.05 -13.27 8.51
C ARG A 178 -13.85 -13.73 7.30
N GLY A 179 -13.19 -14.36 6.33
CA GLY A 179 -13.84 -14.91 5.14
C GLY A 179 -14.17 -13.87 4.07
N HIS A 180 -13.56 -12.68 4.14
CA HIS A 180 -13.64 -11.69 3.07
C HIS A 180 -12.55 -11.92 2.03
N SER A 181 -12.86 -11.59 0.78
CA SER A 181 -11.92 -11.68 -0.34
C SER A 181 -11.13 -10.38 -0.49
N ILE A 182 -9.90 -10.51 -1.00
CA ILE A 182 -9.06 -9.38 -1.41
C ILE A 182 -8.76 -9.56 -2.90
N ARG A 183 -9.15 -8.59 -3.73
CA ARG A 183 -8.87 -8.63 -5.17
C ARG A 183 -7.41 -8.29 -5.41
N ALA A 184 -6.64 -9.17 -6.04
CA ALA A 184 -5.30 -8.83 -6.48
C ALA A 184 -5.34 -8.14 -7.85
N VAL A 185 -4.44 -7.19 -8.05
CA VAL A 185 -4.20 -6.55 -9.34
C VAL A 185 -2.71 -6.67 -9.66
N GLU A 186 -2.42 -7.41 -10.73
CA GLU A 186 -1.05 -7.62 -11.19
C GLU A 186 -0.50 -6.36 -11.86
N VAL A 187 0.69 -5.93 -11.44
CA VAL A 187 1.43 -4.80 -12.03
C VAL A 187 2.90 -5.16 -12.25
N GLU A 188 3.51 -4.55 -13.25
CA GLU A 188 4.96 -4.52 -13.37
C GLU A 188 5.50 -3.36 -12.52
N SER A 189 6.14 -3.69 -11.40
CA SER A 189 6.73 -2.68 -10.52
C SER A 189 8.12 -3.12 -10.09
N SER A 190 9.06 -2.18 -10.17
CA SER A 190 10.39 -2.27 -9.54
C SER A 190 10.46 -1.45 -8.25
N ALA A 191 9.32 -0.99 -7.73
CA ALA A 191 9.29 -0.17 -6.53
C ALA A 191 9.78 -0.96 -5.32
N VAL A 192 10.57 -0.29 -4.49
CA VAL A 192 11.19 -0.84 -3.28
C VAL A 192 10.78 0.06 -2.13
N SER A 193 10.16 -0.54 -1.11
CA SER A 193 9.85 0.11 0.17
C SER A 193 11.17 0.40 0.89
N VAL A 194 11.27 1.57 1.53
CA VAL A 194 12.51 2.02 2.18
C VAL A 194 12.49 1.65 3.66
N ASP A 195 13.02 0.47 3.99
CA ASP A 195 13.12 -0.03 5.38
C ASP A 195 14.53 0.05 5.94
N THR A 196 15.54 0.06 5.08
CA THR A 196 16.96 0.07 5.45
C THR A 196 17.71 1.24 4.82
N LEU A 197 18.93 1.49 5.31
CA LEU A 197 19.82 2.48 4.70
C LEU A 197 20.19 2.10 3.26
N ASP A 198 20.35 0.80 2.98
CA ASP A 198 20.66 0.30 1.64
C ASP A 198 19.49 0.55 0.67
N ASP A 199 18.25 0.38 1.14
CA ASP A 199 17.04 0.72 0.36
C ASP A 199 16.99 2.21 0.07
N LEU A 200 17.31 3.06 1.06
CA LEU A 200 17.34 4.51 0.89
C LEU A 200 18.39 4.92 -0.16
N GLU A 201 19.59 4.34 -0.11
CA GLU A 201 20.63 4.59 -1.10
C GLU A 201 20.23 4.10 -2.49
N TYR A 202 19.59 2.94 -2.57
CA TYR A 202 19.06 2.39 -3.82
C TYR A 202 18.02 3.32 -4.44
N VAL A 203 17.01 3.72 -3.66
CA VAL A 203 15.96 4.65 -4.09
C VAL A 203 16.55 5.99 -4.51
N ARG A 204 17.52 6.54 -3.77
CA ARG A 204 18.21 7.80 -4.15
C ARG A 204 18.87 7.70 -5.52
N ARG A 205 19.48 6.56 -5.86
CA ARG A 205 20.10 6.38 -7.19
C ARG A 205 19.03 6.32 -8.28
N LEU A 206 17.94 5.59 -8.07
CA LEU A 206 16.85 5.48 -9.04
C LEU A 206 16.15 6.83 -9.27
N MET A 207 15.91 7.58 -8.20
CA MET A 207 15.19 8.86 -8.25
C MET A 207 15.82 9.87 -9.23
N VAL A 208 17.16 9.83 -9.42
CA VAL A 208 17.87 10.75 -10.33
C VAL A 208 17.42 10.60 -11.79
N SER A 209 17.07 9.39 -12.22
CA SER A 209 16.62 9.10 -13.58
C SER A 209 15.13 8.77 -13.68
N ASP A 210 14.38 8.99 -12.59
CA ASP A 210 12.98 8.61 -12.49
C ASP A 210 12.08 9.60 -13.26
N PRO A 211 11.33 9.13 -14.27
CA PRO A 211 10.53 10.01 -15.12
C PRO A 211 9.34 10.64 -14.38
N VAL A 212 8.87 10.03 -13.28
CA VAL A 212 7.79 10.59 -12.46
C VAL A 212 8.33 11.75 -11.59
N PHE A 213 9.54 11.62 -11.06
CA PHE A 213 10.20 12.67 -10.29
C PHE A 213 10.37 13.96 -11.09
N GLU A 214 10.70 13.85 -12.37
CA GLU A 214 10.80 14.99 -13.30
C GLU A 214 9.50 15.81 -13.40
N GLN A 215 8.34 15.19 -13.17
CA GLN A 215 7.04 15.86 -13.29
C GLN A 215 6.74 16.82 -12.13
N TYR A 216 7.37 16.62 -10.96
CA TYR A 216 7.07 17.39 -9.75
C TYR A 216 8.29 17.99 -9.04
N LYS A 217 9.53 17.68 -9.46
CA LYS A 217 10.74 18.17 -8.78
C LYS A 217 10.81 19.70 -8.69
N ASP A 218 10.32 20.40 -9.72
CA ASP A 218 10.37 21.86 -9.84
C ASP A 218 9.01 22.52 -9.54
N ARG A 219 7.97 21.75 -9.18
CA ARG A 219 6.66 22.33 -8.86
C ARG A 219 6.74 23.12 -7.56
N PRO A 220 6.31 24.39 -7.55
CA PRO A 220 6.23 25.17 -6.33
C PRO A 220 5.21 24.56 -5.38
N VAL A 221 5.45 24.76 -4.10
CA VAL A 221 4.59 24.29 -3.02
C VAL A 221 3.26 25.05 -3.06
N GLY A 222 2.14 24.36 -3.34
CA GLY A 222 0.77 24.87 -3.19
C GLY A 222 0.11 25.51 -4.43
N GLY A 223 0.20 24.87 -5.60
CA GLY A 223 -0.51 25.29 -6.81
C GLY A 223 -1.18 24.14 -7.53
#